data_AF-A0A947BT20-F1
#
_entry.id   AF-A0A947BT20-F1
#
_cell.length_a   1.000
_cell.length_b   1.000
_cell.length_c   1.000
_cell.angle_alpha   90.00
_cell.angle_beta   90.00
_cell.angle_gamma   90.00
#
_symmetry.space_group_name_H-M   'P 1'
#
loop_
_entity.id
_entity.type
_entity.pdbx_description
1 polymer ?
#
loop_
_entity_poly.entity_id
_entity_poly.type
_entity_poly.pdbx_seq_one_letter_code
_entity_poly.pdbx_strand_id
1 'polypeptide(L)'
;VELVSVAYPFLRRQLYITWSQEQLPGIIEHILGILVALKLLNKTGRNEYSRPGASSIECGQLELLSRVISPILELYYMTFAVLLNTGSNRISEPDLIERSYLTAQRVSMIYELNSPDFFDKRLITNFIDSLRDIEYVRIDSSGLIEYSIDYLKVGEDAVSLLNRNIRTSILQLLNANQHGK
;
A
#
# COMPACT_ATOMS: atom_id res chain seq x y z
N VAL A 1 9.67 9.83 -6.56
CA VAL A 1 8.54 10.79 -6.54
C VAL A 1 7.30 10.18 -7.17
N GLU A 2 7.41 9.57 -8.35
CA GLU A 2 6.28 8.93 -9.06
C GLU A 2 5.53 7.89 -8.21
N LEU A 3 6.23 6.91 -7.63
CA LEU A 3 5.64 5.90 -6.74
C LEU A 3 4.92 6.49 -5.51
N VAL A 4 5.46 7.55 -4.90
CA VAL A 4 4.79 8.23 -3.78
C VAL A 4 3.51 8.91 -4.25
N SER A 5 3.52 9.47 -5.46
CA SER A 5 2.35 10.15 -6.04
C SER A 5 1.20 9.20 -6.32
N VAL A 6 1.49 7.92 -6.55
CA VAL A 6 0.49 6.85 -6.69
C VAL A 6 -0.17 6.53 -5.36
N ALA A 7 0.63 6.38 -4.30
CA ALA A 7 0.10 6.03 -2.98
C ALA A 7 -0.53 7.22 -2.24
N TYR A 8 -0.12 8.45 -2.59
CA TYR A 8 -0.46 9.66 -1.86
C TYR A 8 -1.97 9.93 -1.71
N PRO A 9 -2.82 9.77 -2.74
CA PRO A 9 -4.27 9.99 -2.59
C PRO A 9 -4.89 9.14 -1.48
N PHE A 10 -4.47 7.87 -1.37
CA PHE A 10 -4.94 6.94 -0.34
C PHE A 10 -4.46 7.38 1.05
N LEU A 11 -3.16 7.65 1.17
CA LEU A 11 -2.54 8.06 2.43
C LEU A 11 -3.06 9.41 2.92
N ARG A 12 -3.31 10.35 2.00
CA ARG A 12 -3.85 11.67 2.31
C ARG A 12 -5.20 11.59 2.97
N ARG A 13 -6.11 10.77 2.42
CA ARG A 13 -7.45 10.55 3.00
C ARG A 13 -7.36 9.88 4.37
N GLN A 14 -6.49 8.89 4.51
CA GLN A 14 -6.38 8.10 5.73
C GLN A 14 -5.70 8.83 6.89
N LEU A 15 -4.65 9.60 6.59
CA LEU A 15 -3.86 10.35 7.59
C LEU A 15 -4.29 11.81 7.71
N TYR A 16 -5.36 12.22 7.03
CA TYR A 16 -5.86 13.60 7.00
C TYR A 16 -4.76 14.61 6.61
N ILE A 17 -3.92 14.24 5.64
CA ILE A 17 -2.82 15.09 5.19
C ILE A 17 -3.39 16.32 4.47
N THR A 18 -2.86 17.49 4.79
CA THR A 18 -3.41 18.76 4.30
C THR A 18 -2.87 19.16 2.92
N TRP A 19 -1.67 18.71 2.55
CA TRP A 19 -1.04 19.11 1.28
C TRP A 19 -1.80 18.60 0.06
N SER A 20 -1.87 19.41 -0.99
CA SER A 20 -2.43 19.02 -2.28
C SER A 20 -1.45 18.18 -3.10
N GLN A 21 -1.91 17.58 -4.19
CA GLN A 21 -1.07 16.76 -5.05
C GLN A 21 0.00 17.59 -5.79
N GLU A 22 -0.30 18.85 -6.09
CA GLU A 22 0.63 19.81 -6.70
C GLU A 22 1.76 20.23 -5.74
N GLN A 23 1.49 20.21 -4.43
CA GLN A 23 2.49 20.53 -3.40
C GLN A 23 3.43 19.35 -3.12
N LEU A 24 3.01 18.13 -3.47
CA LEU A 24 3.70 16.89 -3.11
C LEU A 24 5.19 16.87 -3.50
N PRO A 25 5.61 17.30 -4.72
CA PRO A 25 7.02 17.27 -5.09
C PRO A 25 7.89 18.11 -4.14
N GLY A 26 7.46 19.34 -3.82
CA GLY A 26 8.20 20.24 -2.93
C GLY A 26 8.25 19.72 -1.50
N ILE A 27 7.16 19.10 -1.02
CA ILE A 27 7.13 18.47 0.32
C ILE A 27 8.07 17.27 0.38
N ILE A 28 8.11 16.42 -0.65
CA ILE A 28 9.05 15.30 -0.72
C ILE A 28 10.49 15.80 -0.67
N GLU A 29 10.84 16.81 -1.47
CA GLU A 29 12.20 17.39 -1.46
C GLU A 29 12.56 17.96 -0.07
N HIS A 30 11.61 18.63 0.58
CA HIS A 30 11.80 19.16 1.92
C HIS A 30 12.03 18.05 2.96
N ILE A 31 11.21 17.00 2.97
CA ILE A 31 11.34 15.86 3.87
C ILE A 31 12.67 15.13 3.62
N LEU A 32 13.05 14.91 2.36
CA LEU A 32 14.35 14.32 2.02
C LEU A 32 15.51 15.17 2.56
N GLY A 33 15.40 16.50 2.47
CA GLY A 33 16.38 17.42 3.07
C GLY A 33 16.49 17.26 4.59
N ILE A 34 15.36 17.14 5.29
CA ILE A 34 15.33 16.88 6.73
C ILE A 34 15.98 15.53 7.06
N LEU A 35 15.62 14.46 6.35
CA LEU A 35 16.20 13.13 6.58
C LEU A 35 17.72 13.11 6.35
N VAL A 36 18.22 13.87 5.37
CA VAL A 36 19.66 14.05 5.16
C VAL A 36 20.30 14.84 6.30
N ALA A 37 19.68 15.92 6.75
CA ALA A 37 20.19 16.72 7.88
C ALA A 37 20.25 15.90 9.18
N LEU A 38 19.30 14.97 9.37
CA LEU A 38 19.26 14.03 10.48
C LEU A 38 20.16 12.79 10.27
N LYS A 39 20.90 12.71 9.16
CA LYS A 39 21.74 11.56 8.76
C LYS A 39 20.97 10.24 8.57
N LEU A 40 19.65 10.30 8.49
CA LEU A 40 18.79 9.17 8.18
C LEU A 40 18.84 8.78 6.70
N LEU A 41 19.32 9.68 5.84
CA LEU A 41 19.64 9.42 4.43
C LEU A 41 20.97 10.05 4.05
N ASN A 42 21.69 9.42 3.11
CA ASN A 42 22.85 9.99 2.45
C ASN A 42 22.45 10.48 1.07
N LYS A 43 22.80 11.72 0.73
CA LYS A 43 22.62 12.23 -0.62
C LYS A 43 23.81 11.80 -1.49
N THR A 44 23.58 10.93 -2.46
CA THR A 44 24.63 10.37 -3.34
C THR A 44 24.71 11.06 -4.70
N GLY A 45 23.66 11.80 -5.08
CA GLY A 45 23.59 12.53 -6.34
C GLY A 45 22.55 13.65 -6.28
N ARG A 46 22.18 14.22 -7.44
CA ARG A 46 21.20 15.33 -7.50
C ARG A 46 19.85 14.94 -6.90
N ASN A 47 19.33 13.78 -7.32
CA ASN A 47 18.05 13.19 -6.90
C ASN A 47 18.23 11.73 -6.44
N GLU A 48 19.43 11.39 -5.95
CA GLU A 48 19.77 10.04 -5.53
C GLU A 48 20.11 10.03 -4.04
N TYR A 49 19.53 9.06 -3.34
CA TYR A 49 19.64 8.91 -1.90
C TYR A 49 19.91 7.46 -1.57
N SER A 50 20.73 7.21 -0.56
CA SER A 50 20.96 5.88 -0.01
C SER A 50 20.70 5.88 1.49
N ARG A 51 20.29 4.73 2.00
CA ARG A 51 20.19 4.53 3.45
C ARG A 51 21.60 4.51 4.08
N PRO A 52 21.73 4.88 5.35
CA PRO A 52 22.94 4.66 6.14
C PRO A 52 23.34 3.17 6.22
N GLY A 53 24.59 2.92 6.63
CA GLY A 53 25.11 1.55 6.78
C GLY A 53 24.21 0.70 7.68
N ALA A 54 24.05 -0.59 7.35
CA ALA A 54 23.07 -1.45 8.01
C ALA A 54 23.25 -1.59 9.54
N SER A 55 24.48 -1.41 10.03
CA SER A 55 24.83 -1.47 11.45
C SER A 55 24.68 -0.13 12.19
N SER A 56 24.28 0.94 11.50
CA SER A 56 24.15 2.28 12.09
C SER A 56 22.83 2.44 12.85
N ILE A 57 22.84 3.30 13.88
CA ILE A 57 21.64 3.64 14.66
C ILE A 57 20.62 4.34 13.76
N GLU A 58 21.09 5.18 12.84
CA GLU A 58 20.30 5.93 11.88
C GLU A 58 19.53 5.02 10.92
N CYS A 59 20.13 3.89 10.51
CA CYS A 59 19.42 2.87 9.74
C CYS A 59 18.26 2.27 10.56
N GLY A 60 18.50 1.95 11.84
CA GLY A 60 17.45 1.48 12.75
C GLY A 60 16.34 2.50 12.99
N GLN A 61 16.67 3.79 13.07
CA GLN A 61 15.69 4.87 13.19
C GLN A 61 14.85 5.04 11.91
N LEU A 62 15.48 4.94 10.73
CA LEU A 62 14.77 4.95 9.46
C LEU A 62 13.81 3.75 9.33
N GLU A 63 14.23 2.57 9.79
CA GLU A 63 13.38 1.38 9.86
C GLU A 63 12.22 1.56 10.86
N LEU A 64 12.45 2.22 12.00
CA LEU A 64 11.38 2.52 12.94
C LEU A 64 10.31 3.43 12.32
N LEU A 65 10.74 4.45 11.55
CA LEU A 65 9.83 5.33 10.82
C LEU A 65 9.01 4.56 9.78
N SER A 66 9.62 3.63 9.03
CA SER A 66 8.88 2.85 8.03
C SER A 66 7.81 1.96 8.66
N ARG A 67 8.08 1.37 9.83
CA ARG A 67 7.10 0.54 10.56
C ARG A 67 5.80 1.26 10.90
N VAL A 68 5.80 2.58 10.98
CA VAL A 68 4.58 3.37 11.26
C VAL A 68 3.59 3.27 10.10
N ILE A 69 4.07 3.31 8.86
CA ILE A 69 3.22 3.36 7.66
C ILE A 69 3.03 1.99 7.00
N SER A 70 3.96 1.05 7.22
CA SER A 70 3.95 -0.27 6.60
C SER A 70 2.62 -1.01 6.72
N PRO A 71 1.96 -1.10 7.89
CA PRO A 71 0.73 -1.88 8.01
C PRO A 71 -0.40 -1.39 7.09
N ILE A 72 -0.58 -0.07 7.00
CA ILE A 72 -1.60 0.53 6.12
C ILE A 72 -1.28 0.23 4.65
N LEU A 73 -0.01 0.38 4.24
CA LEU A 73 0.41 0.08 2.87
C LEU A 73 0.26 -1.41 2.53
N GLU A 74 0.59 -2.30 3.47
CA GLU A 74 0.43 -3.74 3.34
C GLU A 74 -1.04 -4.13 3.17
N LEU A 75 -1.94 -3.52 3.95
CA LEU A 75 -3.38 -3.73 3.85
C LEU A 75 -3.95 -3.25 2.51
N TYR A 76 -3.52 -2.08 2.03
CA TYR A 76 -3.96 -1.51 0.74
C TYR A 76 -3.52 -2.39 -0.41
N TYR A 77 -2.23 -2.76 -0.43
CA TYR A 77 -1.74 -3.68 -1.44
C TYR A 77 -2.47 -5.02 -1.39
N MET A 78 -2.69 -5.59 -0.21
CA MET A 78 -3.38 -6.86 -0.07
C MET A 78 -4.77 -6.80 -0.67
N THR A 79 -5.52 -5.74 -0.37
CA THR A 79 -6.85 -5.49 -0.94
C THR A 79 -6.78 -5.42 -2.46
N PHE A 80 -5.79 -4.71 -2.99
CA PHE A 80 -5.54 -4.63 -4.43
C PHE A 80 -5.21 -6.00 -5.03
N ALA A 81 -4.35 -6.80 -4.39
CA ALA A 81 -3.98 -8.13 -4.85
C ALA A 81 -5.17 -9.10 -4.84
N VAL A 82 -6.06 -9.03 -3.82
CA VAL A 82 -7.31 -9.80 -3.78
C VAL A 82 -8.22 -9.43 -4.96
N LEU A 83 -8.35 -8.13 -5.26
CA LEU A 83 -9.13 -7.63 -6.40
C LEU A 83 -8.55 -8.16 -7.73
N LEU A 84 -7.25 -8.00 -7.96
CA LEU A 84 -6.59 -8.46 -9.18
C LEU A 84 -6.69 -9.97 -9.37
N ASN A 85 -6.45 -10.73 -8.31
CA ASN A 85 -6.53 -12.20 -8.35
C ASN A 85 -7.96 -12.70 -8.62
N THR A 86 -8.97 -11.98 -8.14
CA THR A 86 -10.37 -12.35 -8.37
C THR A 86 -10.81 -12.07 -9.82
N GLY A 87 -10.24 -11.03 -10.44
CA GLY A 87 -10.54 -10.59 -11.81
C GLY A 87 -11.63 -9.52 -11.87
N SER A 88 -11.62 -8.73 -12.95
CA SER A 88 -12.59 -7.65 -13.18
C SER A 88 -14.01 -8.19 -13.34
N ASN A 89 -15.01 -7.47 -12.83
CA ASN A 89 -16.44 -7.81 -12.88
C ASN A 89 -16.77 -9.17 -12.24
N ARG A 90 -16.08 -9.53 -11.15
CA ARG A 90 -16.24 -10.85 -10.49
C ARG A 90 -16.46 -10.81 -8.98
N ILE A 91 -16.35 -9.63 -8.37
CA ILE A 91 -16.48 -9.47 -6.92
C ILE A 91 -17.26 -8.20 -6.60
N SER A 92 -18.15 -8.28 -5.62
CA SER A 92 -18.84 -7.12 -5.06
C SER A 92 -17.92 -6.39 -4.07
N GLU A 93 -18.20 -5.11 -3.80
CA GLU A 93 -17.45 -4.37 -2.78
C GLU A 93 -17.51 -5.01 -1.37
N PRO A 94 -18.68 -5.43 -0.86
CA PRO A 94 -18.75 -6.15 0.43
C PRO A 94 -17.91 -7.43 0.46
N ASP A 95 -17.92 -8.21 -0.63
CA ASP A 95 -17.14 -9.45 -0.71
C ASP A 95 -15.64 -9.17 -0.78
N LEU A 96 -15.23 -8.10 -1.48
CA LEU A 96 -13.83 -7.67 -1.52
C LEU A 96 -13.34 -7.26 -0.13
N ILE A 97 -14.13 -6.50 0.61
CA ILE A 97 -13.82 -6.10 1.99
C ILE A 97 -13.65 -7.34 2.87
N GLU A 98 -14.61 -8.28 2.80
CA GLU A 98 -14.56 -9.50 3.62
C GLU A 98 -13.35 -10.38 3.28
N ARG A 99 -13.09 -10.62 2.00
CA ARG A 99 -11.93 -11.44 1.58
C ARG A 99 -10.61 -10.80 1.95
N SER A 100 -10.49 -9.49 1.78
CA SER A 100 -9.27 -8.75 2.13
C SER A 100 -9.05 -8.78 3.64
N TYR A 101 -10.11 -8.59 4.42
CA TYR A 101 -10.07 -8.69 5.88
C TYR A 101 -9.63 -10.09 6.35
N LEU A 102 -10.22 -11.16 5.83
CA LEU A 102 -9.83 -12.52 6.20
C LEU A 102 -8.38 -12.85 5.80
N THR A 103 -7.94 -12.33 4.65
CA THR A 103 -6.54 -12.48 4.20
C THR A 103 -5.60 -11.70 5.12
N ALA A 104 -5.99 -10.50 5.55
CA ALA A 104 -5.23 -9.65 6.48
C ALA A 104 -5.02 -10.32 7.82
N GLN A 105 -6.07 -10.91 8.38
CA GLN A 105 -5.98 -11.69 9.62
C GLN A 105 -5.04 -12.89 9.46
N ARG A 106 -5.11 -13.63 8.34
CA ARG A 106 -4.21 -14.78 8.09
C ARG A 106 -2.75 -14.36 8.02
N VAL A 107 -2.44 -13.29 7.28
CA VAL A 107 -1.07 -12.75 7.18
C VAL A 107 -0.58 -12.27 8.54
N SER A 108 -1.42 -11.55 9.29
CA SER A 108 -1.11 -11.08 10.64
C SER A 108 -0.75 -12.24 11.57
N MET A 109 -1.49 -13.36 11.53
CA MET A 109 -1.18 -14.56 12.31
C MET A 109 0.14 -15.24 11.88
N ILE A 110 0.42 -15.34 10.58
CA ILE A 110 1.65 -15.98 10.06
C ILE A 110 2.92 -15.23 10.50
N TYR A 111 2.85 -13.90 10.53
CA TYR A 111 3.99 -13.04 10.81
C TYR A 111 3.98 -12.45 12.22
N GLU A 112 3.04 -12.88 13.07
CA GLU A 112 2.81 -12.35 14.41
C GLU A 112 2.69 -10.80 14.42
N LEU A 113 2.13 -10.24 13.34
CA LEU A 113 1.94 -8.79 13.19
C LEU A 113 0.76 -8.35 14.05
N ASN A 114 1.05 -7.80 15.22
CA ASN A 114 0.03 -7.25 16.12
C ASN A 114 -0.33 -5.79 15.77
N SER A 115 -0.67 -5.53 14.51
CA SER A 115 -1.14 -4.20 14.09
C SER A 115 -2.68 -4.20 14.03
N PRO A 116 -3.35 -3.22 14.68
CA PRO A 116 -4.81 -3.11 14.67
C PRO A 116 -5.36 -2.86 13.26
N ASP A 117 -4.54 -2.35 12.35
CA ASP A 117 -4.89 -2.05 10.96
C ASP A 117 -5.40 -3.30 10.22
N PHE A 118 -4.76 -4.46 10.43
CA PHE A 118 -5.18 -5.73 9.82
C PHE A 118 -6.55 -6.23 10.31
N PHE A 119 -7.07 -5.63 11.38
CA PHE A 119 -8.36 -5.95 12.00
C PHE A 119 -9.40 -4.84 11.79
N ASP A 120 -9.12 -3.83 10.97
CA ASP A 120 -10.06 -2.73 10.70
C ASP A 120 -10.58 -2.75 9.25
N LYS A 121 -11.83 -3.18 9.08
CA LYS A 121 -12.54 -3.14 7.80
C LYS A 121 -12.69 -1.73 7.24
N ARG A 122 -12.72 -0.69 8.09
CA ARG A 122 -12.88 0.70 7.65
C ARG A 122 -11.69 1.16 6.82
N LEU A 123 -10.49 0.70 7.14
CA LEU A 123 -9.29 1.01 6.34
C LEU A 123 -9.41 0.44 4.92
N ILE A 124 -9.93 -0.78 4.80
CA ILE A 124 -10.17 -1.45 3.52
C ILE A 124 -11.27 -0.70 2.73
N THR A 125 -12.38 -0.37 3.39
CA THR A 125 -13.47 0.42 2.77
C THR A 125 -12.96 1.77 2.27
N ASN A 126 -12.22 2.52 3.10
CA ASN A 126 -11.64 3.81 2.71
C ASN A 126 -10.70 3.69 1.53
N PHE A 127 -9.93 2.60 1.44
CA PHE A 127 -9.06 2.35 0.31
C PHE A 127 -9.85 2.10 -0.98
N ILE A 128 -10.89 1.28 -0.94
CA ILE A 128 -11.76 1.02 -2.09
C ILE A 128 -12.48 2.30 -2.55
N ASP A 129 -13.00 3.09 -1.60
CA ASP A 129 -13.57 4.40 -1.90
C ASP A 129 -12.56 5.29 -2.62
N SER A 130 -11.32 5.32 -2.14
CA SER A 130 -10.26 6.13 -2.75
C SER A 130 -9.91 5.64 -4.16
N LEU A 131 -9.91 4.33 -4.41
CA LEU A 131 -9.74 3.77 -5.76
C LEU A 131 -10.87 4.20 -6.70
N ARG A 132 -12.09 4.33 -6.20
CA ARG A 132 -13.25 4.83 -6.96
C ARG A 132 -13.13 6.33 -7.24
N ASP A 133 -12.70 7.11 -6.25
CA ASP A 133 -12.53 8.56 -6.37
C ASP A 133 -11.50 8.94 -7.44
N ILE A 134 -10.46 8.12 -7.64
CA ILE A 134 -9.46 8.28 -8.70
C ILE A 134 -9.78 7.50 -10.00
N GLU A 135 -10.99 6.95 -10.09
CA GLU A 135 -11.51 6.18 -11.24
C GLU A 135 -10.72 4.92 -11.61
N TYR A 136 -9.93 4.37 -10.68
CA TYR A 136 -9.23 3.10 -10.88
C TYR A 136 -10.20 1.92 -10.88
N VAL A 137 -11.26 2.04 -10.10
CA VAL A 137 -12.35 1.06 -10.05
C VAL A 137 -13.70 1.75 -10.25
N ARG A 138 -14.65 1.01 -10.83
CA ARG A 138 -16.05 1.40 -10.96
C ARG A 138 -16.94 0.24 -10.55
N ILE A 139 -18.19 0.54 -10.23
CA ILE A 139 -19.21 -0.48 -10.03
C ILE A 139 -20.02 -0.58 -11.31
N ASP A 140 -20.08 -1.78 -11.87
CA ASP A 140 -20.87 -2.07 -13.07
C ASP A 140 -22.39 -2.10 -12.75
N SER A 141 -23.21 -2.28 -13.78
CA SER A 141 -24.67 -2.38 -13.62
C SER A 141 -25.14 -3.57 -12.77
N SER A 142 -24.27 -4.55 -12.55
CA SER A 142 -24.52 -5.75 -11.77
C SER A 142 -24.05 -5.64 -10.32
N GLY A 143 -23.48 -4.50 -9.91
CA GLY A 143 -22.95 -4.30 -8.55
C GLY A 143 -21.57 -4.91 -8.33
N LEU A 144 -20.84 -5.25 -9.40
CA LEU A 144 -19.51 -5.84 -9.35
C LEU A 144 -18.44 -4.79 -9.64
N ILE A 145 -17.25 -5.01 -9.09
CA ILE A 145 -16.11 -4.11 -9.28
C ILE A 145 -15.47 -4.36 -10.64
N GLU A 146 -15.50 -3.33 -11.49
CA GLU A 146 -14.73 -3.20 -12.73
C GLU A 146 -13.45 -2.42 -12.45
N TYR A 147 -12.31 -2.87 -12.98
CA TYR A 147 -11.07 -2.08 -12.99
C TYR A 147 -10.53 -1.91 -14.42
N SER A 148 -9.93 -0.74 -14.70
CA SER A 148 -9.29 -0.50 -16.00
C SER A 148 -7.84 -0.99 -16.03
N ILE A 149 -7.47 -1.59 -17.16
CA ILE A 149 -6.12 -2.13 -17.42
C ILE A 149 -5.05 -1.03 -17.38
N ASP A 150 -5.42 0.20 -17.74
CA ASP A 150 -4.50 1.33 -17.78
C ASP A 150 -3.93 1.67 -16.39
N TYR A 151 -4.66 1.32 -15.33
CA TYR A 151 -4.26 1.55 -13.94
C TYR A 151 -3.56 0.34 -13.29
N LEU A 152 -3.52 -0.82 -13.97
CA LEU A 152 -2.86 -2.03 -13.47
C LEU A 152 -1.36 -1.84 -13.29
N LYS A 153 -0.69 -1.24 -14.28
CA LYS A 153 0.76 -1.03 -14.22
C LYS A 153 1.18 -0.17 -13.03
N VAL A 154 0.38 0.86 -12.75
CA VAL A 154 0.61 1.78 -11.65
C VAL A 154 0.43 1.09 -10.29
N GLY A 155 -0.61 0.25 -10.18
CA GLY A 155 -0.82 -0.58 -9.00
C GLY A 155 0.26 -1.64 -8.81
N GLU A 156 0.72 -2.30 -9.89
CA GLU A 156 1.80 -3.30 -9.90
C GLU A 156 3.14 -2.72 -9.44
N ASP A 157 3.48 -1.49 -9.83
CA ASP A 157 4.70 -0.84 -9.38
C ASP A 157 4.64 -0.53 -7.87
N ALA A 158 3.48 -0.16 -7.34
CA ALA A 158 3.29 0.09 -5.91
C ALA A 158 3.46 -1.19 -5.06
N VAL A 159 3.14 -2.37 -5.61
CA VAL A 159 3.39 -3.69 -4.99
C VAL A 159 4.86 -3.93 -4.68
N SER A 160 5.74 -3.39 -5.53
CA SER A 160 7.18 -3.57 -5.38
C SER A 160 7.71 -2.93 -4.09
N LEU A 161 6.97 -1.96 -3.52
CA LEU A 161 7.31 -1.24 -2.29
C LEU A 161 7.10 -2.06 -1.02
N LEU A 162 6.36 -3.16 -1.10
CA LEU A 162 6.14 -4.01 0.06
C LEU A 162 7.38 -4.79 0.47
N ASN A 163 7.41 -5.13 1.77
CA ASN A 163 8.30 -6.16 2.26
C ASN A 163 8.10 -7.45 1.42
N ARG A 164 9.21 -7.95 0.87
CA ARG A 164 9.23 -9.13 -0.01
C ARG A 164 8.54 -10.33 0.61
N ASN A 165 8.65 -10.53 1.92
CA ASN A 165 8.07 -11.67 2.62
C ASN A 165 6.54 -11.57 2.64
N ILE A 166 6.01 -10.41 3.04
CA ILE A 166 4.57 -10.15 3.09
C ILE A 166 3.96 -10.25 1.70
N ARG A 167 4.61 -9.67 0.68
CA ARG A 167 4.19 -9.83 -0.72
C ARG A 167 4.10 -11.31 -1.13
N THR A 168 5.14 -12.08 -0.82
CA THR A 168 5.19 -13.51 -1.17
C THR A 168 4.06 -14.29 -0.49
N SER A 169 3.79 -14.03 0.79
CA SER A 169 2.71 -14.70 1.51
C SER A 169 1.32 -14.31 1.04
N ILE A 170 1.09 -13.04 0.72
CA ILE A 170 -0.18 -12.59 0.13
C ILE A 170 -0.42 -13.39 -1.16
N LEU A 171 0.56 -13.45 -2.07
CA LEU A 171 0.42 -14.20 -3.32
C LEU A 171 0.20 -15.71 -3.08
N GLN A 172 0.89 -16.32 -2.12
CA GLN A 172 0.68 -17.73 -1.78
C GLN A 172 -0.73 -18.01 -1.25
N LEU A 173 -1.23 -17.16 -0.34
CA LEU A 173 -2.59 -17.30 0.23
C LEU A 173 -3.67 -17.11 -0.83
N LEU A 174 -3.47 -16.17 -1.76
CA LEU A 174 -4.39 -15.94 -2.88
C LEU A 174 -4.46 -17.17 -3.80
N ASN A 175 -3.32 -17.80 -4.10
CA ASN A 175 -3.26 -18.99 -4.95
C ASN A 175 -3.82 -20.24 -4.24
N ALA A 176 -3.61 -20.38 -2.93
CA ALA A 176 -4.13 -21.52 -2.16
C ALA A 176 -5.67 -21.56 -2.12
N ASN A 177 -6.32 -20.40 -2.12
CA ASN A 177 -7.79 -20.31 -2.15
C ASN A 177 -8.41 -20.69 -3.51
N GLN A 178 -7.62 -20.82 -4.59
CA GLN A 178 -8.12 -21.25 -5.91
C GLN A 178 -8.15 -22.78 -6.09
N HIS A 179 -7.36 -23.53 -5.31
CA HIS A 179 -7.26 -25.00 -5.40
C HIS A 179 -8.16 -25.76 -4.40
N GLY A 180 -8.97 -25.04 -3.63
CA GLY A 180 -9.90 -25.63 -2.65
C GLY A 180 -11.34 -25.82 -3.15
N LYS A 181 -11.57 -25.91 -4.47
CA LYS A 181 -12.87 -26.23 -5.06
C LYS A 181 -12.84 -27.56 -5.81
#